data_AF-A0A8S1ALY8-F1
#
_entry.id   AF-A0A8S1ALY8-F1
#
_cell.length_a   1.000
_cell.length_b   1.000
_cell.length_c   1.000
_cell.angle_alpha   90.00
_cell.angle_beta   90.00
_cell.angle_gamma   90.00
#
_symmetry.space_group_name_H-M   'P 1'
#
loop_
_entity.id
_entity.type
_entity.pdbx_description
1 polymer ?
#
loop_
_entity_poly.entity_id
_entity_poly.type
_entity_poly.pdbx_seq_one_letter_code
_entity_poly.pdbx_strand_id
1 'polypeptide(L)'
;MWKIIIFAICMLNVIAGNSNIEDLMGEWTPVALYPPIIFMPYCLKMKFVINSSNPQCECSDGKKTNLIETRGTGDLEKAPPAFGPMLFIEDENEVAASLNVNCTCGGEKYQYRTLAKSINDNYMVLYKTQNITKEDPNGAMIYAKRIPAYSELMEFMKNLKELSDRQGGILCCTEYEAAQKSFSHQKPIEKRE
;
A
#
# COMPACT_ATOMS: atom_id res chain seq x y z
N MET A 1 -14.53 -57.25 -25.19
CA MET A 1 -14.14 -55.86 -25.48
C MET A 1 -14.97 -54.93 -24.59
N TRP A 2 -14.45 -54.53 -23.43
CA TRP A 2 -15.14 -53.60 -22.53
C TRP A 2 -14.17 -52.47 -22.19
N LYS A 3 -14.57 -51.24 -22.51
CA LYS A 3 -13.76 -50.02 -22.47
C LYS A 3 -13.52 -49.59 -21.02
N ILE A 4 -12.25 -49.37 -20.66
CA ILE A 4 -11.86 -48.64 -19.46
C ILE A 4 -12.07 -47.15 -19.76
N ILE A 5 -13.05 -46.53 -19.11
CA ILE A 5 -13.23 -45.07 -19.14
C ILE A 5 -12.35 -44.52 -18.01
N ILE A 6 -11.19 -43.99 -18.40
CA ILE A 6 -10.32 -43.22 -17.50
C ILE A 6 -10.98 -41.85 -17.32
N PHE A 7 -11.66 -41.66 -16.20
CA PHE A 7 -12.10 -40.35 -15.74
C PHE A 7 -10.85 -39.57 -15.29
N ALA A 8 -10.24 -38.85 -16.22
CA ALA A 8 -9.23 -37.86 -15.91
C ALA A 8 -9.93 -36.71 -15.17
N ILE A 9 -9.94 -36.81 -13.84
CA ILE A 9 -10.24 -35.69 -12.96
C ILE A 9 -9.12 -34.68 -13.22
N CYS A 10 -9.42 -33.71 -14.08
CA CYS A 10 -8.68 -32.46 -14.16
C CYS A 10 -8.66 -31.88 -12.75
N MET A 11 -7.55 -32.09 -12.07
CA MET A 11 -7.08 -31.28 -10.97
C MET A 11 -6.99 -29.86 -11.49
N LEU A 12 -8.13 -29.16 -11.47
CA LEU A 12 -8.19 -27.72 -11.35
C LEU A 12 -7.50 -27.42 -10.02
N ASN A 13 -6.17 -27.35 -10.06
CA ASN A 13 -5.43 -26.53 -9.14
C ASN A 13 -5.98 -25.12 -9.36
N VAL A 14 -7.04 -24.80 -8.62
CA VAL A 14 -7.30 -23.44 -8.19
C VAL A 14 -6.01 -23.07 -7.48
N ILE A 15 -5.12 -22.40 -8.20
CA ILE A 15 -4.05 -21.63 -7.60
C ILE A 15 -4.81 -20.54 -6.87
N ALA A 16 -5.27 -20.85 -5.66
CA ALA A 16 -5.53 -19.83 -4.66
C ALA A 16 -4.21 -19.10 -4.57
N GLY A 17 -4.17 -17.87 -5.10
CA GLY A 17 -3.01 -17.02 -4.94
C GLY A 17 -2.85 -16.83 -3.45
N ASN A 18 -1.94 -17.59 -2.83
CA ASN A 18 -1.45 -17.30 -1.50
C ASN A 18 -0.77 -15.96 -1.63
N SER A 19 -1.56 -14.92 -1.43
CA SER A 19 -1.12 -13.55 -1.46
C SER A 19 -0.14 -13.37 -0.30
N ASN A 20 1.15 -13.38 -0.64
CA ASN A 20 2.21 -13.52 0.34
C ASN A 20 2.65 -12.12 0.74
N ILE A 21 3.02 -11.93 2.00
CA ILE A 21 3.59 -10.67 2.48
C ILE A 21 4.84 -10.26 1.67
N GLU A 22 5.51 -11.23 1.06
CA GLU A 22 6.60 -11.03 0.11
C GLU A 22 6.23 -10.13 -1.07
N ASP A 23 4.97 -10.15 -1.53
CA ASP A 23 4.49 -9.33 -2.64
C ASP A 23 4.52 -7.84 -2.33
N LEU A 24 4.45 -7.49 -1.04
CA LEU A 24 4.54 -6.11 -0.54
C LEU A 24 5.98 -5.61 -0.45
N MET A 25 6.96 -6.50 -0.46
CA MET A 25 8.35 -6.14 -0.19
C MET A 25 8.97 -5.41 -1.37
N GLY A 26 9.88 -4.49 -1.06
CA GLY A 26 10.60 -3.71 -2.06
C GLY A 26 10.12 -2.27 -2.16
N GLU A 27 10.42 -1.65 -3.29
CA GLU A 27 10.20 -0.22 -3.52
C GLU A 27 8.83 0.06 -4.14
N TRP A 28 8.16 1.07 -3.59
CA TRP A 28 6.82 1.49 -3.95
C TRP A 28 6.70 3.01 -3.87
N THR A 29 5.85 3.59 -4.71
CA THR A 29 5.56 5.02 -4.71
C THR A 29 4.07 5.22 -4.37
N PRO A 30 3.70 6.02 -3.36
CA PRO A 30 2.30 6.38 -3.16
C PRO A 30 1.87 7.30 -4.30
N VAL A 31 0.86 6.89 -5.04
CA VAL A 31 0.39 7.57 -6.26
C VAL A 31 -0.96 8.24 -6.06
N ALA A 32 -1.79 7.74 -5.16
CA ALA A 32 -3.08 8.37 -4.84
C ALA A 32 -3.50 8.11 -3.39
N LEU A 33 -4.40 8.94 -2.87
CA LEU A 33 -4.86 8.87 -1.48
C LEU A 33 -6.35 9.22 -1.35
N TYR A 34 -7.01 8.64 -0.36
CA TYR A 34 -8.44 8.80 -0.06
C TYR A 34 -8.66 9.01 1.45
N PRO A 35 -9.48 9.98 1.89
CA PRO A 35 -9.92 11.14 1.10
C PRO A 35 -8.72 12.04 0.75
N PRO A 36 -8.80 12.92 -0.27
CA PRO A 36 -7.71 13.83 -0.59
C PRO A 36 -7.41 14.72 0.62
N ILE A 37 -6.13 14.85 0.94
CA ILE A 37 -5.61 15.87 1.85
C ILE A 37 -5.09 17.00 0.95
N ILE A 38 -5.27 18.25 1.38
CA ILE A 38 -4.64 19.40 0.71
C ILE A 38 -3.13 19.24 0.89
N PHE A 39 -2.48 18.61 -0.08
CA PHE A 39 -1.05 18.36 -0.09
C PHE A 39 -0.50 18.61 -1.49
N MET A 40 0.73 19.13 -1.56
CA MET A 40 1.41 19.32 -2.83
C MET A 40 1.76 17.96 -3.44
N PRO A 41 1.53 17.75 -4.75
CA PRO A 41 1.95 16.51 -5.39
C PRO A 41 3.46 16.33 -5.23
N TYR A 42 3.87 15.15 -4.78
CA TYR A 42 5.27 14.82 -4.56
C TYR A 42 5.47 13.32 -4.76
N CYS A 43 6.49 12.96 -5.54
CA CYS A 43 6.83 11.58 -5.80
C CYS A 43 7.87 11.07 -4.78
N LEU A 44 7.39 10.39 -3.73
CA LEU A 44 8.23 9.75 -2.72
C LEU A 44 8.33 8.25 -2.94
N LYS A 45 9.53 7.73 -3.12
CA LYS A 45 9.75 6.30 -3.12
C LYS A 45 9.98 5.80 -1.69
N MET A 46 9.25 4.75 -1.35
CA MET A 46 9.28 4.09 -0.05
C MET A 46 9.67 2.63 -0.23
N LYS A 47 10.40 2.07 0.72
CA LYS A 47 10.75 0.67 0.76
C LYS A 47 10.09 -0.01 1.95
N PHE A 48 9.36 -1.09 1.70
CA PHE A 48 8.76 -1.93 2.74
C PHE A 48 9.63 -3.16 2.98
N VAL A 49 9.94 -3.43 4.24
CA VAL A 49 10.77 -4.55 4.69
C VAL A 49 10.16 -5.18 5.94
N ILE A 50 10.09 -6.50 6.02
CA ILE A 50 9.74 -7.18 7.27
C ILE A 50 10.84 -6.92 8.30
N ASN A 51 10.46 -6.47 9.50
CA ASN A 51 11.41 -6.29 10.58
C ASN A 51 11.93 -7.67 11.04
N SER A 52 13.16 -8.01 10.69
CA SER A 52 13.75 -9.32 10.98
C SER A 52 13.97 -9.58 12.48
N SER A 53 14.04 -8.54 13.30
CA SER A 53 14.29 -8.67 14.74
C SER A 53 13.03 -9.06 15.51
N ASN A 54 11.86 -8.61 15.07
CA ASN A 54 10.56 -8.91 15.68
C ASN A 54 9.47 -8.99 14.60
N PRO A 55 9.47 -10.05 13.77
CA PRO A 55 8.67 -10.06 12.55
C PRO A 55 7.18 -10.20 12.84
N GLN A 56 6.78 -10.89 13.91
CA GLN A 56 5.38 -11.20 14.20
C GLN A 56 4.81 -10.35 15.34
N CYS A 57 3.55 -9.96 15.15
CA CYS A 57 2.75 -9.22 16.11
C CYS A 57 1.61 -10.11 16.63
N GLU A 58 1.35 -9.98 17.92
CA GLU A 58 0.16 -10.55 18.56
C GLU A 58 -0.94 -9.51 18.56
N CYS A 59 -2.00 -9.73 17.79
CA CYS A 59 -3.14 -8.83 17.71
C CYS A 59 -4.38 -9.42 18.42
N SER A 60 -5.24 -8.54 18.94
CA SER A 60 -6.44 -8.92 19.71
C SER A 60 -7.44 -9.79 18.96
N ASP A 61 -7.40 -9.78 17.62
CA ASP A 61 -8.26 -10.58 16.75
C ASP A 61 -7.63 -11.94 16.36
N GLY A 62 -6.43 -12.23 16.85
CA GLY A 62 -5.70 -13.47 16.59
C GLY A 62 -5.14 -13.60 15.17
N LYS A 63 -5.27 -12.58 14.30
CA LYS A 63 -4.75 -12.65 12.93
C LYS A 63 -3.23 -12.44 12.91
N LYS A 64 -2.55 -13.26 12.10
CA LYS A 64 -1.09 -13.16 11.89
C LYS A 64 -0.74 -11.85 11.20
N THR A 65 -0.13 -10.96 11.96
CA THR A 65 0.23 -9.61 11.53
C THR A 65 1.74 -9.47 11.65
N ASN A 66 2.39 -8.79 10.70
CA ASN A 66 3.84 -8.62 10.73
C ASN A 66 4.22 -7.18 11.04
N LEU A 67 5.33 -6.97 11.73
CA LEU A 67 5.89 -5.64 11.92
C LEU A 67 6.64 -5.25 10.65
N ILE A 68 6.11 -4.25 9.94
CA ILE A 68 6.71 -3.73 8.72
C ILE A 68 7.47 -2.46 9.02
N GLU A 69 8.69 -2.42 8.52
CA GLU A 69 9.52 -1.24 8.46
C GLU A 69 9.32 -0.54 7.11
N THR A 70 9.04 0.76 7.16
CA THR A 70 8.83 1.62 6.00
C THR A 70 9.93 2.68 5.97
N ARG A 71 10.77 2.65 4.94
CA ARG A 71 11.91 3.58 4.76
C ARG A 71 11.68 4.47 3.56
N GLY A 72 12.09 5.73 3.62
CA GLY A 72 12.26 6.53 2.41
C GLY A 72 13.48 6.07 1.63
N THR A 73 13.47 6.27 0.31
CA THR A 73 14.63 6.01 -0.58
C THR A 73 15.22 7.32 -1.11
N GLY A 74 16.47 7.31 -1.59
CA GLY A 74 17.13 8.52 -2.10
C GLY A 74 17.34 9.56 -1.01
N ASP A 75 16.88 10.80 -1.25
CA ASP A 75 17.05 11.91 -0.28
C ASP A 75 16.38 11.66 1.08
N LEU A 76 15.40 10.76 1.13
CA LEU A 76 14.73 10.36 2.38
C LEU A 76 15.37 9.16 3.09
N GLU A 77 16.47 8.57 2.59
CA GLU A 77 17.14 7.44 3.27
C GLU A 77 17.68 7.81 4.65
N LYS A 78 17.94 9.10 4.88
CA LYS A 78 18.39 9.63 6.17
C LYS A 78 17.25 9.84 7.17
N ALA A 79 15.99 9.80 6.72
CA ALA A 79 14.85 9.94 7.60
C ALA A 79 14.71 8.67 8.47
N PRO A 80 14.34 8.80 9.76
CA PRO A 80 14.07 7.63 10.59
C PRO A 80 12.99 6.74 9.95
N PRO A 81 13.15 5.41 9.98
CA PRO A 81 12.13 4.49 9.50
C PRO A 81 10.85 4.62 10.33
N ALA A 82 9.72 4.42 9.66
CA ALA A 82 8.43 4.23 10.33
C ALA A 82 8.17 2.73 10.51
N PHE A 83 7.65 2.34 11.67
CA PHE A 83 7.27 0.96 11.97
C PHE A 83 5.77 0.87 12.23
N GLY A 84 5.17 -0.24 11.79
CA GLY A 84 3.79 -0.52 12.16
C GLY A 84 3.37 -1.96 11.84
N PRO A 85 2.44 -2.52 12.63
CA PRO A 85 1.83 -3.80 12.31
C PRO A 85 1.06 -3.69 10.98
N MET A 86 1.27 -4.66 10.10
CA MET A 86 0.60 -4.76 8.81
C MET A 86 0.05 -6.17 8.60
N LEU A 87 -1.23 -6.23 8.24
CA LEU A 87 -1.91 -7.46 7.84
C LEU A 87 -2.17 -7.41 6.34
N PHE A 88 -1.83 -8.49 5.63
CA PHE A 88 -2.24 -8.67 4.25
C PHE A 88 -3.68 -9.21 4.21
N ILE A 89 -4.52 -8.62 3.37
CA ILE A 89 -5.93 -9.02 3.17
C ILE A 89 -6.22 -9.30 1.70
N GLU A 90 -7.13 -10.24 1.45
CA GLU A 90 -7.63 -10.54 0.11
C GLU A 90 -8.98 -9.85 -0.15
N ASP A 91 -9.83 -9.77 0.86
CA ASP A 91 -11.17 -9.20 0.78
C ASP A 91 -11.25 -7.79 1.41
N GLU A 92 -11.84 -6.86 0.68
CA GLU A 92 -12.13 -5.50 1.14
C GLU A 92 -13.12 -5.47 2.33
N ASN A 93 -14.01 -6.47 2.42
CA ASN A 93 -15.00 -6.55 3.50
C ASN A 93 -14.35 -6.72 4.89
N GLU A 94 -13.09 -7.14 4.93
CA GLU A 94 -12.34 -7.27 6.18
C GLU A 94 -11.83 -5.92 6.71
N VAL A 95 -11.83 -4.86 5.90
CA VAL A 95 -11.12 -3.61 6.19
C VAL A 95 -11.60 -2.96 7.49
N ALA A 96 -12.91 -2.70 7.60
CA ALA A 96 -13.45 -1.96 8.74
C ALA A 96 -13.24 -2.69 10.08
N ALA A 97 -13.48 -4.00 10.11
CA ALA A 97 -13.30 -4.82 11.31
C ALA A 97 -11.82 -5.03 11.69
N SER A 98 -10.91 -4.88 10.72
CA SER A 98 -9.51 -5.25 10.88
C SER A 98 -8.58 -4.09 11.21
N LEU A 99 -9.00 -2.83 11.11
CA LEU A 99 -8.12 -1.67 11.32
C LEU A 99 -7.94 -1.29 12.80
N ASN A 100 -9.02 -1.33 13.58
CA ASN A 100 -9.05 -0.91 14.98
C ASN A 100 -8.75 -2.08 15.92
N VAL A 101 -7.57 -2.68 15.76
CA VAL A 101 -7.11 -3.80 16.58
C VAL A 101 -5.86 -3.43 17.34
N ASN A 102 -5.79 -3.86 18.60
CA ASN A 102 -4.60 -3.67 19.41
C ASN A 102 -3.61 -4.77 19.08
N CYS A 103 -2.37 -4.40 18.77
CA CYS A 103 -1.29 -5.31 18.46
C CYS A 103 -0.10 -5.09 19.39
N THR A 104 0.62 -6.16 19.71
CA THR A 104 1.91 -6.09 20.41
C THR A 104 2.98 -6.70 19.51
N CYS A 105 4.03 -5.95 19.21
CA CYS A 105 5.15 -6.39 18.36
C CYS A 105 6.45 -6.10 19.11
N GLY A 106 7.27 -7.10 19.42
CA GLY A 106 8.55 -6.90 20.11
C GLY A 106 8.45 -6.18 21.47
N GLY A 107 7.31 -6.31 22.17
CA GLY A 107 7.04 -5.63 23.44
C GLY A 107 6.43 -4.23 23.31
N GLU A 108 6.38 -3.66 22.11
CA GLU A 108 5.71 -2.39 21.84
C GLU A 108 4.23 -2.58 21.55
N LYS A 109 3.39 -1.66 22.06
CA LYS A 109 1.94 -1.68 21.87
C LYS A 109 1.52 -0.71 20.78
N TYR A 110 0.71 -1.21 19.85
CA TYR A 110 0.11 -0.47 18.75
C TYR A 110 -1.41 -0.51 18.90
N GLN A 111 -2.06 0.64 18.78
CA GLN A 111 -3.53 0.75 18.91
C GLN A 111 -4.29 0.46 17.62
N TYR A 112 -3.56 0.36 16.52
CA TYR A 112 -4.09 0.14 15.18
C TYR A 112 -3.09 -0.67 14.37
N ARG A 113 -3.58 -1.29 13.29
CA ARG A 113 -2.73 -1.86 12.25
C ARG A 113 -3.08 -1.29 10.88
N THR A 114 -2.14 -1.41 9.96
CA THR A 114 -2.36 -1.13 8.54
C THR A 114 -2.82 -2.41 7.85
N LEU A 115 -3.69 -2.30 6.85
CA LEU A 115 -4.04 -3.44 6.00
C LEU A 115 -3.48 -3.21 4.61
N ALA A 116 -2.92 -4.24 4.00
CA ALA A 116 -2.38 -4.18 2.66
C ALA A 116 -3.14 -5.16 1.77
N LYS A 117 -3.52 -4.70 0.57
CA LYS A 117 -4.16 -5.51 -0.45
C LYS A 117 -3.40 -5.34 -1.76
N SER A 118 -2.89 -6.43 -2.32
CA SER A 118 -2.36 -6.43 -3.68
C SER A 118 -3.52 -6.36 -4.67
N ILE A 119 -3.44 -5.47 -5.66
CA ILE A 119 -4.43 -5.36 -6.73
C ILE A 119 -3.92 -6.06 -7.99
N ASN A 120 -2.64 -5.87 -8.28
CA ASN A 120 -1.88 -6.57 -9.33
C ASN A 120 -0.38 -6.35 -9.11
N ASP A 121 0.46 -6.85 -10.01
CA ASP A 121 1.92 -6.76 -9.90
C ASP A 121 2.45 -5.33 -9.72
N ASN A 122 1.71 -4.34 -10.22
CA ASN A 122 2.11 -2.93 -10.16
C ASN A 122 1.47 -2.16 -9.02
N TYR A 123 0.26 -2.52 -8.56
CA TYR A 123 -0.53 -1.73 -7.62
C TYR A 123 -0.88 -2.48 -6.34
N MET A 124 -0.79 -1.77 -5.22
CA MET A 124 -1.35 -2.20 -3.94
C MET A 124 -2.12 -1.06 -3.28
N VAL A 125 -3.02 -1.39 -2.37
CA VAL A 125 -3.74 -0.45 -1.53
C VAL A 125 -3.36 -0.68 -0.08
N LEU A 126 -2.96 0.39 0.61
CA LEU A 126 -2.82 0.40 2.06
C LEU A 126 -4.01 1.12 2.69
N TYR A 127 -4.69 0.42 3.59
CA TYR A 127 -5.75 0.96 4.42
C TYR A 127 -5.21 1.29 5.81
N LYS A 128 -5.58 2.46 6.33
CA LYS A 128 -5.20 2.91 7.66
C LYS A 128 -6.38 3.58 8.35
N THR A 129 -6.40 3.56 9.68
CA THR A 129 -7.31 4.40 10.45
C THR A 129 -7.03 5.87 10.13
N GLN A 130 -8.09 6.64 9.89
CA GLN A 130 -7.96 8.07 9.64
C GLN A 130 -9.10 8.79 10.34
N ASN A 131 -8.77 9.58 11.35
CA ASN A 131 -9.74 10.37 12.11
C ASN A 131 -10.14 11.63 11.33
N ILE A 132 -10.54 11.52 10.06
CA ILE A 132 -10.89 12.70 9.24
C ILE A 132 -12.39 12.96 9.24
N THR A 133 -13.24 11.93 9.08
CA THR A 133 -14.71 12.10 9.11
C THR A 133 -15.40 10.90 9.76
N LYS A 134 -16.66 11.09 10.19
CA LYS A 134 -17.52 9.99 10.68
C LYS A 134 -18.01 9.07 9.56
N GLU A 135 -18.01 9.55 8.32
CA GLU A 135 -18.56 8.85 7.14
C GLU A 135 -17.55 7.89 6.51
N ASP A 136 -16.25 8.19 6.66
CA ASP A 136 -15.16 7.37 6.14
C ASP A 136 -14.09 7.19 7.24
N PRO A 137 -14.23 6.17 8.12
CA PRO A 137 -13.38 6.02 9.30
C PRO A 137 -11.95 5.59 8.95
N ASN A 138 -11.67 5.28 7.68
CA ASN A 138 -10.39 4.73 7.24
C ASN A 138 -9.90 5.35 5.93
N GLY A 139 -8.65 5.80 5.95
CA GLY A 139 -7.96 6.25 4.75
C GLY A 139 -7.50 5.09 3.89
N ALA A 140 -7.41 5.33 2.59
CA ALA A 140 -6.73 4.42 1.67
C ALA A 140 -5.62 5.16 0.92
N MET A 141 -4.54 4.46 0.62
CA MET A 141 -3.45 4.97 -0.20
C MET A 141 -3.08 3.94 -1.24
N ILE A 142 -3.10 4.34 -2.51
CA ILE A 142 -2.67 3.50 -3.62
C ILE A 142 -1.17 3.69 -3.78
N TYR A 143 -0.44 2.58 -3.84
CA TYR A 143 0.97 2.53 -4.15
C TYR A 143 1.19 1.85 -5.49
N ALA A 144 2.22 2.29 -6.21
CA ALA A 144 2.65 1.71 -7.48
C ALA A 144 4.16 1.38 -7.47
N LYS A 145 4.55 0.24 -8.02
CA LYS A 145 5.98 -0.07 -8.29
C LYS A 145 6.52 0.81 -9.42
N ARG A 146 5.76 0.90 -10.52
CA ARG A 146 6.00 1.80 -11.64
C ARG A 146 5.01 2.96 -11.58
N ILE A 147 5.54 4.19 -11.50
CA ILE A 147 4.73 5.41 -11.52
C ILE A 147 3.96 5.47 -12.87
N PRO A 148 2.62 5.50 -12.84
CA PRO A 148 1.80 5.58 -14.04
C PRO A 148 1.68 7.02 -14.59
N ALA A 149 1.23 7.14 -15.83
CA ALA A 149 0.78 8.42 -16.36
C ALA A 149 -0.48 8.91 -15.64
N TYR A 150 -0.73 10.22 -15.65
CA TYR A 150 -1.90 10.80 -14.97
C TYR A 150 -3.21 10.18 -15.46
N SER A 151 -3.37 10.01 -16.78
CA SER A 151 -4.56 9.42 -17.38
C SER A 151 -4.77 7.96 -16.97
N GLU A 152 -3.69 7.16 -16.97
CA GLU A 152 -3.72 5.76 -16.56
C GLU A 152 -4.10 5.61 -15.08
N LEU A 153 -3.55 6.47 -14.22
CA LEU A 153 -3.88 6.47 -12.80
C LEU A 153 -5.33 6.85 -12.55
N MET A 154 -5.83 7.89 -13.23
CA MET A 154 -7.23 8.31 -13.15
C MET A 154 -8.18 7.19 -13.59
N GLU A 155 -7.85 6.48 -14.66
CA GLU A 155 -8.63 5.32 -15.12
C GLU A 155 -8.59 4.18 -14.10
N PHE A 156 -7.40 3.86 -13.58
CA PHE A 156 -7.24 2.85 -12.53
C PHE A 156 -8.09 3.18 -11.29
N MET A 157 -8.02 4.42 -10.80
CA MET A 157 -8.78 4.89 -9.64
C MET A 157 -10.30 4.75 -9.84
N LYS A 158 -10.82 5.06 -11.03
CA LYS A 158 -12.25 4.92 -11.34
C LYS A 158 -12.71 3.47 -11.40
N ASN A 159 -11.84 2.57 -11.86
CA ASN A 159 -12.17 1.15 -12.04
C ASN A 159 -11.88 0.31 -10.78
N LEU A 160 -11.23 0.88 -9.77
CA LEU A 160 -10.97 0.24 -8.50
C LEU A 160 -12.26 0.22 -7.66
N LYS A 161 -13.06 -0.84 -7.84
CA LYS A 161 -14.40 -1.02 -7.26
C LYS A 161 -14.50 -0.55 -5.80
N GLU A 162 -13.55 -0.98 -4.97
CA GLU A 162 -13.47 -0.71 -3.52
C GLU A 162 -13.31 0.77 -3.12
N LEU A 163 -12.80 1.61 -4.04
CA LEU A 163 -12.58 3.04 -3.80
C LEU A 163 -13.32 3.93 -4.81
N SER A 164 -14.05 3.35 -5.76
CA SER A 164 -14.64 4.07 -6.90
C SER A 164 -15.66 5.13 -6.52
N ASP A 165 -16.37 4.94 -5.40
CA ASP A 165 -17.34 5.89 -4.86
C ASP A 165 -16.71 6.96 -3.96
N ARG A 166 -15.40 6.85 -3.67
CA ARG A 166 -14.68 7.78 -2.80
C ARG A 166 -14.00 8.87 -3.61
N GLN A 167 -14.04 10.09 -3.10
CA GLN A 167 -13.21 11.15 -3.66
C GLN A 167 -11.74 10.90 -3.27
N GLY A 168 -10.86 10.78 -4.27
CA GLY A 168 -9.43 10.61 -4.09
C GLY A 168 -8.62 11.79 -4.64
N GLY A 169 -7.36 11.89 -4.22
CA GLY A 169 -6.38 12.85 -4.76
C GLY A 169 -5.16 12.13 -5.31
N ILE A 170 -4.60 12.65 -6.40
CA ILE A 170 -3.36 12.14 -7.01
C ILE A 170 -2.15 12.77 -6.29
N LEU A 171 -1.24 11.91 -5.82
CA LEU A 171 0.01 12.28 -5.18
C LEU A 171 1.17 12.32 -6.17
N CYS A 172 1.25 11.32 -7.04
CA CYS A 172 2.37 11.14 -7.95
C CYS A 172 1.91 10.46 -9.24
N CYS A 173 2.37 11.02 -10.35
CA CYS A 173 2.27 10.47 -11.70
C CYS A 173 3.53 10.90 -12.47
N THR A 174 3.75 10.36 -13.67
CA THR A 174 4.95 10.66 -14.47
C THR A 174 5.16 12.15 -14.73
N GLU A 175 4.06 12.89 -14.91
CA GLU A 175 4.04 14.32 -15.18
C GLU A 175 4.48 15.12 -13.95
N TYR A 176 4.04 14.72 -12.76
CA TYR A 176 4.46 15.33 -11.50
C TYR A 176 5.91 15.00 -11.18
N GLU A 177 6.36 13.76 -11.43
CA GLU A 177 7.75 13.37 -11.26
C GLU A 177 8.67 14.19 -12.18
N ALA A 178 8.27 14.37 -13.45
CA ALA A 178 9.01 15.18 -14.41
C ALA A 178 9.07 16.66 -13.98
N ALA A 179 7.94 17.22 -13.53
CA ALA A 179 7.89 18.59 -13.02
C ALA A 179 8.80 18.77 -11.80
N GLN A 180 8.75 17.85 -10.84
CA GLN A 180 9.59 17.88 -9.64
C GLN A 180 11.09 17.86 -9.98
N LYS A 181 11.50 16.97 -10.90
CA LYS A 181 12.88 16.93 -11.41
C LYS A 181 13.29 18.25 -12.07
N SER A 182 12.37 18.90 -12.78
CA SER A 182 12.64 20.18 -13.45
C SER A 182 12.90 21.31 -12.44
N PHE A 183 12.14 21.34 -11.34
CA PHE A 183 12.31 22.34 -10.28
C PHE A 183 13.56 22.11 -9.42
N SER A 184 13.93 20.85 -9.14
CA SER A 184 15.12 20.55 -8.34
C SER A 184 16.46 20.89 -9.04
N HIS A 185 16.45 21.04 -10.36
CA HIS A 185 17.63 21.41 -11.17
C HIS A 185 17.77 22.92 -11.39
N GLN A 186 16.79 23.74 -10.99
CA GLN A 186 16.95 25.19 -10.98
C GLN A 186 17.79 25.58 -9.76
N LYS A 187 19.07 25.92 -9.96
CA LYS A 187 19.94 26.48 -8.92
C LYS A 187 19.22 27.66 -8.22
N PRO A 188 19.41 27.86 -6.91
CA PRO A 188 18.92 29.07 -6.25
C PRO A 188 19.45 30.28 -7.03
N ILE A 189 18.54 31.20 -7.37
CA ILE A 189 18.94 32.50 -7.91
C ILE A 189 19.80 33.15 -6.82
N GLU A 190 21.12 33.13 -6.99
CA GLU A 190 22.03 33.94 -6.18
C GLU A 190 21.52 35.36 -6.26
N LYS A 191 21.07 35.89 -5.11
CA LYS A 191 20.74 37.31 -4.98
C LYS A 191 21.98 38.08 -5.41
N ARG A 192 21.90 38.76 -6.57
CA ARG A 192 22.87 39.79 -6.93
C ARG A 192 22.63 40.96 -5.98
N GLU A 193 23.55 41.14 -5.05
CA GLU A 193 23.77 42.41 -4.35
C GLU A 193 24.45 43.42 -5.28
#